data_AF-A0A1H7MYM3-F1
#
_entry.id   AF-A0A1H7MYM3-F1
#
_cell.length_a   1.000
_cell.length_b   1.000
_cell.length_c   1.000
_cell.angle_alpha   90.00
_cell.angle_beta   90.00
_cell.angle_gamma   90.00
#
_symmetry.space_group_name_H-M   'P 1'
#
loop_
_entity.id
_entity.type
_entity.pdbx_description
1 polymer ?
#
loop_
_entity_poly.entity_id
_entity_poly.type
_entity_poly.pdbx_seq_one_letter_code
_entity_poly.pdbx_strand_id
1 'polypeptide(L)'
;MSQNEQCQTLLTTTIQYKYIIECKDKSVELEVETRDVFYNADDELDCPLDVVLRKNDYSFNDLMSWDAREIRFIKMVDNETMVINSVPLNVNL
;
A
#
# COMPACT_ATOMS: atom_id res chain seq x y z
N MET A 1 4.36 45.19 -17.87
CA MET A 1 5.38 44.71 -16.92
C MET A 1 4.69 44.67 -15.56
N SER A 2 4.66 43.63 -14.76
CA SER A 2 5.06 42.23 -14.80
C SER A 2 4.47 41.69 -13.49
N GLN A 3 3.90 40.50 -13.48
CA GLN A 3 4.05 39.50 -12.42
C GLN A 3 2.96 38.46 -12.64
N ASN A 4 3.45 37.29 -13.01
CA ASN A 4 2.70 36.10 -13.28
C ASN A 4 2.68 35.37 -11.93
N GLU A 5 1.58 35.46 -11.19
CA GLU A 5 1.34 34.59 -10.05
C GLU A 5 0.35 33.51 -10.49
N GLN A 6 0.85 32.59 -11.31
CA GLN A 6 0.21 31.29 -11.42
C GLN A 6 0.48 30.57 -10.10
N CYS A 7 -0.37 30.81 -9.09
CA CYS A 7 -0.57 29.87 -8.00
C CYS A 7 -1.10 28.58 -8.61
N GLN A 8 -0.21 27.76 -9.14
CA GLN A 8 -0.44 26.32 -9.23
C GLN A 8 -0.51 25.84 -7.79
N THR A 9 -1.70 25.89 -7.21
CA THR A 9 -2.08 24.96 -6.16
C THR A 9 -1.99 23.58 -6.79
N LEU A 10 -0.77 23.01 -6.78
CA LEU A 10 -0.60 21.58 -6.80
C LEU A 10 -1.37 21.11 -5.57
N LEU A 11 -2.64 20.77 -5.77
CA LEU A 11 -3.35 19.86 -4.88
C LEU A 11 -2.55 18.56 -5.00
N THR A 12 -1.44 18.49 -4.26
CA THR A 12 -0.66 17.27 -4.10
C THR A 12 -1.52 16.40 -3.23
N THR A 13 -2.49 15.75 -3.86
CA THR A 13 -3.27 14.69 -3.23
C THR A 13 -2.25 13.75 -2.63
N THR A 14 -2.13 13.78 -1.30
CA THR A 14 -1.09 13.02 -0.61
C THR A 14 -1.60 11.60 -0.55
N ILE A 15 -1.30 10.86 -1.62
CA ILE A 15 -1.70 9.48 -1.77
C ILE A 15 -0.62 8.64 -1.10
N GLN A 16 -0.99 8.01 0.01
CA GLN A 16 -0.15 7.06 0.71
C GLN A 16 -0.76 5.68 0.55
N TYR A 17 0.08 4.70 0.28
CA TYR A 17 -0.34 3.32 0.19
C TYR A 17 0.26 2.56 1.37
N LYS A 18 -0.50 1.63 1.94
CA LYS A 18 -0.02 0.75 2.99
C LYS A 18 -0.59 -0.64 2.83
N TYR A 19 0.19 -1.64 3.17
CA TYR A 19 -0.29 -2.99 3.37
C TYR A 19 -0.44 -3.26 4.86
N ILE A 20 -1.64 -3.65 5.28
CA ILE A 20 -1.91 -4.07 6.65
C ILE A 20 -2.01 -5.58 6.64
N ILE A 21 -1.05 -6.25 7.25
CA ILE A 21 -1.05 -7.68 7.45
C ILE A 21 -1.63 -7.96 8.82
N GLU A 22 -2.81 -8.57 8.86
CA GLU A 22 -3.39 -9.10 10.08
C GLU A 22 -2.83 -10.47 10.38
N CYS A 23 -2.21 -10.58 11.56
CA CYS A 23 -1.75 -11.82 12.13
C CYS A 23 -2.65 -12.21 13.31
N LYS A 24 -2.47 -13.42 13.82
CA LYS A 24 -3.27 -13.90 14.97
C LYS A 24 -3.09 -13.06 16.24
N ASP A 25 -1.88 -12.53 16.46
CA ASP A 25 -1.49 -11.85 17.71
C ASP A 25 -1.17 -10.36 17.51
N LYS A 26 -0.90 -9.93 16.27
CA LYS A 26 -0.50 -8.56 15.94
C LYS A 26 -0.93 -8.16 14.53
N SER A 27 -0.88 -6.87 14.22
CA SER A 27 -0.96 -6.36 12.86
C SER A 27 0.39 -5.79 12.46
N VAL A 28 0.84 -6.08 11.24
CA VAL A 28 2.05 -5.47 10.66
C VAL A 28 1.64 -4.53 9.55
N GLU A 29 2.08 -3.29 9.64
CA GLU A 29 1.84 -2.28 8.61
C GLU A 29 3.11 -2.10 7.80
N LEU A 30 3.01 -2.27 6.48
CA LEU A 30 4.09 -2.03 5.53
C LEU A 30 3.78 -0.76 4.75
N GLU A 31 4.73 0.16 4.70
CA GLU A 31 4.59 1.36 3.88
C GLU A 31 4.84 1.02 2.41
N VAL A 32 3.92 1.45 1.56
CA VAL A 32 4.02 1.25 0.12
C VAL A 32 4.28 2.59 -0.53
N GLU A 33 5.39 2.66 -1.26
CA GLU A 33 5.70 3.83 -2.05
C GLU A 33 4.74 3.95 -3.24
N THR A 34 4.18 5.15 -3.39
CA THR A 34 3.28 5.54 -4.49
C THR A 34 3.88 5.27 -5.88
N ARG A 35 5.21 5.19 -5.97
CA ARG A 35 5.97 4.96 -7.21
C ARG A 35 6.00 3.50 -7.64
N ASP A 36 5.79 2.58 -6.70
CA ASP A 36 5.74 1.13 -6.94
C ASP A 36 4.31 0.63 -7.14
N VAL A 37 3.31 1.49 -6.93
CA VAL A 37 1.90 1.20 -7.23
C VAL A 37 1.63 1.59 -8.67
N PHE A 38 1.09 0.65 -9.43
CA PHE A 38 0.74 0.85 -10.82
C PHE A 38 -0.65 0.30 -11.10
N TYR A 39 -1.24 0.72 -12.20
CA TYR A 39 -2.50 0.16 -12.67
C TYR A 39 -2.20 -1.15 -13.40
N ASN A 40 -2.84 -2.24 -12.99
CA ASN A 40 -2.79 -3.49 -13.73
C ASN A 40 -3.68 -3.42 -14.99
N ALA A 41 -3.77 -4.54 -15.72
CA ALA A 41 -4.55 -4.62 -16.96
C ALA A 41 -6.07 -4.46 -16.76
N ASP A 42 -6.57 -4.47 -15.52
CA ASP A 42 -7.98 -4.29 -15.16
C ASP A 42 -8.28 -2.85 -14.70
N ASP A 43 -7.32 -1.92 -14.84
CA ASP A 43 -7.42 -0.55 -14.29
C ASP A 43 -7.53 -0.54 -12.75
N GLU A 44 -7.16 -1.64 -12.09
CA GLU A 44 -7.05 -1.72 -10.64
C GLU A 44 -5.65 -1.34 -10.17
N LEU A 45 -5.58 -0.64 -9.03
CA LEU A 45 -4.32 -0.30 -8.38
C LEU A 45 -3.69 -1.58 -7.85
N ASP A 46 -2.60 -1.98 -8.48
CA ASP A 46 -1.85 -3.18 -8.18
C ASP A 46 -0.44 -2.81 -7.73
N CYS A 47 0.05 -3.52 -6.72
CA CYS A 47 1.40 -3.37 -6.25
C CYS A 47 1.91 -4.74 -5.82
N PRO A 48 2.99 -5.24 -6.44
CA PRO A 48 3.56 -6.53 -6.09
C PRO A 48 4.03 -6.48 -4.64
N LEU A 49 3.38 -7.28 -3.80
CA LEU A 49 3.71 -7.39 -2.38
C LEU A 49 5.20 -7.71 -2.16
N ASP A 50 5.82 -8.45 -3.08
CA ASP A 50 7.26 -8.74 -3.09
C ASP A 50 8.13 -7.47 -3.05
N VAL A 51 7.77 -6.45 -3.85
CA VAL A 51 8.50 -5.17 -3.90
C VAL A 51 8.32 -4.41 -2.60
N VAL A 52 7.11 -4.39 -2.06
CA VAL A 52 6.80 -3.73 -0.78
C VAL A 52 7.58 -4.38 0.36
N LEU A 53 7.52 -5.71 0.46
CA LEU A 53 8.25 -6.47 1.46
C LEU A 53 9.73 -6.16 1.39
N ARG A 54 10.33 -6.25 0.19
CA ARG A 54 11.74 -5.98 -0.01
C ARG A 54 12.13 -4.54 0.35
N LYS A 55 11.27 -3.55 0.11
CA LYS A 55 11.50 -2.15 0.53
C LYS A 55 11.43 -1.94 2.03
N ASN A 56 10.65 -2.75 2.74
CA ASN A 56 10.51 -2.68 4.18
C ASN A 56 11.44 -3.69 4.90
N ASP A 57 12.45 -4.24 4.19
CA ASP A 57 13.35 -5.28 4.71
C ASP A 57 12.65 -6.55 5.22
N TYR A 58 11.43 -6.80 4.74
CA TYR A 58 10.68 -8.01 5.01
C TYR A 58 10.70 -8.96 3.82
N SER A 59 10.31 -10.20 4.07
CA SER A 59 10.17 -11.23 3.05
C SER A 59 8.89 -12.01 3.27
N PHE A 60 8.45 -12.76 2.26
CA PHE A 60 7.27 -13.63 2.40
C PHE A 60 7.42 -14.63 3.57
N ASN A 61 8.66 -15.02 3.88
CA ASN A 61 8.98 -15.85 5.03
C ASN A 61 8.66 -15.18 6.39
N ASP A 62 8.76 -13.85 6.49
CA ASP A 62 8.36 -13.11 7.69
C ASP A 62 6.84 -13.13 7.85
N LEU A 63 6.09 -12.94 6.76
CA LEU A 63 4.63 -13.08 6.77
C LEU A 63 4.20 -14.47 7.23
N MET A 64 4.88 -15.52 6.74
CA MET A 64 4.66 -16.89 7.20
C MET A 64 5.03 -17.06 8.66
N SER A 65 6.14 -16.47 9.11
CA SER A 65 6.57 -16.52 10.52
C SER A 65 5.62 -15.77 11.46
N TRP A 66 4.90 -14.78 10.94
CA TRP A 66 3.91 -14.03 11.71
C TRP A 66 2.53 -14.69 11.71
N ASP A 67 2.32 -15.82 11.01
CA ASP A 67 0.98 -16.39 10.82
C ASP A 67 0.00 -15.34 10.27
N ALA A 68 0.44 -14.64 9.21
CA ALA A 68 -0.40 -13.68 8.48
C ALA A 68 -1.67 -14.38 7.96
N ARG A 69 -2.84 -13.91 8.41
CA ARG A 69 -4.16 -14.43 8.03
C ARG A 69 -4.76 -13.66 6.86
N GLU A 70 -4.52 -12.36 6.83
CA GLU A 70 -5.07 -11.48 5.81
C GLU A 70 -4.13 -10.31 5.54
N ILE A 71 -4.03 -9.91 4.28
CA ILE A 71 -3.30 -8.74 3.85
C ILE A 71 -4.28 -7.78 3.19
N ARG A 72 -4.42 -6.59 3.76
CA ARG A 72 -5.29 -5.53 3.26
C ARG A 72 -4.43 -4.43 2.65
N PHE A 73 -4.55 -4.24 1.35
CA PHE A 73 -3.99 -3.10 0.64
C PHE A 73 -4.92 -1.90 0.82
N ILE A 74 -4.42 -0.87 1.49
CA ILE A 74 -5.15 0.37 1.69
C ILE A 74 -4.46 1.53 1.00
N LYS A 75 -5.28 2.44 0.51
CA LYS A 75 -4.89 3.74 -0.03
C LYS A 75 -5.46 4.82 0.87
N MET A 76 -4.61 5.69 1.35
CA MET A 76 -4.99 6.91 2.05
C MET A 76 -4.92 8.08 1.09
N VAL A 77 -6.01 8.83 0.97
CA VAL A 77 -6.15 9.99 0.09
C VAL A 77 -6.79 11.11 0.90
N ASP A 78 -6.07 12.21 1.13
CA ASP A 78 -6.63 13.42 1.77
C ASP A 78 -7.41 13.11 3.08
N ASN A 79 -6.87 12.20 3.90
CA ASN A 79 -7.45 11.70 5.15
C ASN A 79 -8.59 10.66 5.03
N GLU A 80 -8.98 10.25 3.82
CA GLU A 80 -9.85 9.10 3.59
C GLU A 80 -9.02 7.83 3.40
N THR A 81 -9.46 6.73 4.02
CA THR A 81 -8.83 5.41 3.86
C THR A 81 -9.72 4.53 3.01
N MET A 82 -9.20 4.06 1.88
CA MET A 82 -9.90 3.16 0.95
C MET A 82 -9.17 1.83 0.90
N VAL A 83 -9.88 0.73 1.12
CA VAL A 83 -9.33 -0.61 0.90
C VAL A 83 -9.38 -0.87 -0.59
N ILE A 84 -8.21 -1.00 -1.21
CA ILE A 84 -8.06 -1.28 -2.64
C ILE A 84 -8.20 -2.76 -2.89
N ASN A 85 -7.49 -3.58 -2.11
CA ASN A 85 -7.51 -5.03 -2.25
C ASN A 85 -7.37 -5.68 -0.88
N SER A 86 -7.94 -6.87 -0.71
CA SER A 86 -7.77 -7.68 0.49
C SER A 86 -7.52 -9.11 0.08
N VAL A 87 -6.32 -9.61 0.39
CA VAL A 87 -5.88 -10.94 0.06
C VAL A 87 -5.85 -11.76 1.36
N PRO A 88 -6.81 -12.67 1.59
CA PRO A 88 -6.72 -13.59 2.71
C PRO A 88 -5.54 -14.55 2.47
N LEU A 89 -4.52 -14.48 3.32
CA LEU A 89 -3.50 -15.51 3.39
C LEU A 89 -4.06 -16.69 4.18
N ASN A 90 -4.78 -17.54 3.47
CA ASN A 90 -5.11 -18.85 3.99
C ASN A 90 -3.87 -19.75 3.86
N VAL A 91 -2.85 -19.50 4.69
CA VAL A 91 -1.66 -20.35 4.84
C VAL A 91 -2.05 -21.69 5.50
N ASN A 92 -2.87 -22.48 4.80
CA ASN A 92 -2.96 -23.92 5.03
C ASN A 92 -1.84 -24.54 4.20
N LEU A 93 -0.66 -24.67 4.80
CA LEU A 93 0.44 -25.46 4.27
C LEU A 93 0.32 -26.89 4.82
#